data_AF-A0A8J2H2U6-F1
#
_entry.id   AF-A0A8J2H2U6-F1
#
_cell.length_a   1.000
_cell.length_b   1.000
_cell.length_c   1.000
_cell.angle_alpha   90.00
_cell.angle_beta   90.00
_cell.angle_gamma   90.00
#
_symmetry.space_group_name_H-M   'P 1'
#
loop_
_entity.id
_entity.type
_entity.pdbx_description
1 polymer ?
#
loop_
_entity_poly.entity_id
_entity_poly.type
_entity_poly.pdbx_seq_one_letter_code
_entity_poly.pdbx_strand_id
1 'polypeptide(L)'
;MFEIFIGGWSNSKSVIRKNRSKPDVTEAETPAILDANEFRGFWIRWNDGALSVGKEGEHSAFMTCNDPEIAMINHFGVCTGWGASGEWLIEGQLINLIRPVKNTKIMKIKLADI
;
A
#
# COMPACT_ATOMS: atom_id res chain seq x y z
N MET A 1 -4.59 -4.68 13.42
CA MET A 1 -4.60 -4.76 11.95
C MET A 1 -4.50 -3.36 11.37
N PHE A 2 -3.56 -3.14 10.46
CA PHE A 2 -3.46 -1.92 9.68
C PHE A 2 -4.02 -2.17 8.28
N GLU A 3 -4.85 -1.26 7.80
CA GLU A 3 -5.44 -1.29 6.47
C GLU A 3 -4.90 -0.10 5.68
N ILE A 4 -4.33 -0.35 4.50
CA ILE A 4 -3.84 0.68 3.60
C ILE A 4 -4.80 0.71 2.41
N PHE A 5 -5.49 1.83 2.23
CA PHE A 5 -6.30 2.10 1.05
C PHE A 5 -5.47 2.93 0.09
N ILE A 6 -5.31 2.46 -1.14
CA ILE A 6 -4.68 3.20 -2.23
C ILE A 6 -5.75 3.43 -3.29
N GLY A 7 -5.98 4.68 -3.68
CA GLY A 7 -6.98 5.02 -4.70
C GLY A 7 -8.44 4.77 -4.26
N GLY A 8 -8.75 5.00 -2.98
CA GLY A 8 -10.13 5.04 -2.48
C GLY A 8 -10.90 6.28 -2.95
N TRP A 9 -12.20 6.33 -2.62
CA TRP A 9 -13.11 7.43 -2.96
C TRP A 9 -13.04 7.83 -4.44
N SER A 10 -13.34 6.89 -5.34
CA SER A 10 -13.22 7.09 -6.78
C SER A 10 -11.80 7.50 -7.20
N ASN A 11 -10.79 6.81 -6.65
CA ASN A 11 -9.38 7.03 -6.96
C ASN A 11 -8.90 8.46 -6.65
N SER A 12 -9.46 9.10 -5.63
CA SER A 12 -9.09 10.46 -5.21
C SER A 12 -8.19 10.50 -3.98
N LYS A 13 -8.26 9.47 -3.11
CA LYS A 13 -7.66 9.52 -1.78
C LYS A 13 -7.07 8.19 -1.34
N SER A 14 -6.02 8.25 -0.54
CA SER A 14 -5.42 7.09 0.13
C SER A 14 -5.44 7.30 1.64
N VAL A 15 -5.62 6.22 2.41
CA VAL A 15 -5.65 6.29 3.88
C VAL A 15 -4.95 5.10 4.52
N ILE A 16 -4.38 5.31 5.71
CA ILE A 16 -4.00 4.23 6.63
C ILE A 16 -4.99 4.23 7.80
N ARG A 17 -5.60 3.06 8.06
CA ARG A 17 -6.56 2.86 9.15
C ARG A 17 -6.08 1.78 10.10
N LYS A 18 -6.33 1.95 11.39
CA LYS A 18 -6.06 0.93 12.42
C LYS A 18 -7.37 0.32 12.91
N ASN A 19 -7.42 -1.01 12.96
CA ASN A 19 -8.51 -1.80 13.58
C ASN A 19 -9.92 -1.41 13.13
N ARG A 20 -10.11 -1.13 11.82
CA ARG A 20 -11.40 -0.72 11.24
C ARG A 20 -12.08 0.45 11.95
N SER A 21 -11.33 1.24 12.69
CA SER A 21 -11.85 2.33 13.53
C SER A 21 -11.65 3.67 12.84
N LYS A 22 -12.50 4.64 13.20
CA LYS A 22 -12.33 6.06 12.83
C LYS A 22 -11.87 6.85 14.07
N PRO A 23 -11.15 7.97 13.91
CA PRO A 23 -10.64 8.52 12.63
C PRO A 23 -9.56 7.64 11.99
N ASP A 24 -9.32 7.84 10.69
CA ASP A 24 -8.17 7.21 10.03
C ASP A 24 -6.87 7.77 10.63
N VAL A 25 -5.79 6.98 10.62
CA VAL A 25 -4.52 7.35 11.27
C VAL A 25 -3.79 8.40 10.46
N THR A 26 -3.82 8.25 9.14
CA THR A 26 -3.31 9.25 8.20
C THR A 26 -4.07 9.14 6.88
N GLU A 27 -4.03 10.23 6.12
CA GLU A 27 -4.69 10.37 4.84
C GLU A 27 -3.87 11.25 3.90
N ALA A 28 -3.99 10.99 2.60
CA ALA A 28 -3.38 11.78 1.55
C ALA A 28 -4.31 11.89 0.34
N GLU A 29 -4.38 13.08 -0.23
CA GLU A 29 -5.00 13.30 -1.54
C GLU A 29 -4.12 12.67 -2.61
N THR A 30 -4.68 11.73 -3.35
CA THR A 30 -3.98 10.91 -4.35
C THR A 30 -4.85 10.75 -5.60
N PRO A 31 -5.20 11.84 -6.30
CA PRO A 31 -6.06 11.78 -7.47
C PRO A 31 -5.42 10.97 -8.60
N ALA A 32 -6.22 10.09 -9.19
CA ALA A 32 -5.83 9.22 -10.29
C ALA A 32 -4.55 8.41 -9.99
N ILE A 33 -4.32 7.99 -8.74
CA ILE A 33 -3.10 7.30 -8.36
C ILE A 33 -3.02 5.89 -8.95
N LEU A 34 -4.17 5.23 -9.12
CA LEU A 34 -4.30 3.98 -9.87
C LEU A 34 -4.79 4.21 -11.30
N ASP A 35 -4.58 3.25 -12.19
CA ASP A 35 -5.06 3.27 -13.57
C ASP A 35 -5.62 1.90 -13.96
N ALA A 36 -6.56 1.87 -14.90
CA ALA A 36 -7.17 0.63 -15.39
C ALA A 36 -6.41 0.01 -16.57
N ASN A 37 -5.57 0.79 -17.25
CA ASN A 37 -4.84 0.38 -18.44
C ASN A 37 -3.40 -0.04 -18.13
N GLU A 38 -2.86 0.32 -16.96
CA GLU A 38 -1.47 0.06 -16.59
C GLU A 38 -1.29 -0.34 -15.13
N PHE A 39 -0.24 -1.12 -14.89
CA PHE A 39 0.24 -1.43 -13.55
C PHE A 39 1.01 -0.25 -12.98
N ARG A 40 0.61 0.23 -11.81
CA ARG A 40 1.33 1.26 -11.05
C ARG A 40 1.95 0.69 -9.79
N GLY A 41 3.23 0.97 -9.59
CA GLY A 41 4.01 0.40 -8.51
C GLY A 41 3.96 1.22 -7.23
N PHE A 42 3.95 0.50 -6.12
CA PHE A 42 3.98 1.04 -4.77
C PHE A 42 4.93 0.23 -3.91
N TRP A 43 5.56 0.91 -2.95
CA TRP A 43 6.26 0.25 -1.87
C TRP A 43 5.53 0.51 -0.55
N ILE A 44 5.52 -0.52 0.29
CA ILE A 44 5.06 -0.45 1.68
C ILE A 44 6.24 -0.87 2.53
N ARG A 45 6.64 -0.02 3.48
CA ARG A 45 7.78 -0.25 4.37
C ARG A 45 7.33 -0.15 5.82
N TRP A 46 7.79 -1.06 6.66
CA TRP A 46 7.54 -0.99 8.09
C TRP A 46 8.79 -1.28 8.92
N ASN A 47 9.26 -0.32 9.68
CA ASN A 47 10.41 -0.47 10.56
C ASN A 47 10.30 0.49 11.72
N ASP A 48 10.86 0.10 12.87
CA ASP A 48 11.03 0.99 14.03
C ASP A 48 9.73 1.68 14.49
N GLY A 49 8.59 0.98 14.38
CA GLY A 49 7.28 1.51 14.73
C GLY A 49 6.66 2.47 13.71
N ALA A 50 7.26 2.63 12.52
CA ALA A 50 6.72 3.43 11.42
C ALA A 50 6.26 2.54 10.26
N LEU A 51 5.09 2.85 9.69
CA LEU A 51 4.54 2.24 8.48
C LEU A 51 4.40 3.33 7.44
N SER A 52 5.07 3.18 6.31
CA SER A 52 5.12 4.17 5.24
C SER A 52 4.77 3.56 3.89
N VAL A 53 4.11 4.38 3.06
CA VAL A 53 3.67 4.01 1.71
C VAL A 53 4.17 5.05 0.72
N GLY A 54 4.76 4.60 -0.37
CA GLY A 54 5.23 5.46 -1.46
C GLY A 54 5.10 4.81 -2.83
N LYS A 55 5.43 5.58 -3.87
CA LYS A 55 5.35 5.14 -5.26
C LYS A 55 6.66 4.49 -5.71
N GLU A 56 6.58 3.51 -6.59
CA GLU A 56 7.76 2.89 -7.22
C GLU A 56 8.60 3.97 -7.92
N GLY A 57 9.92 3.93 -7.70
CA GLY A 57 10.86 4.94 -8.21
C GLY A 57 10.96 6.21 -7.35
N GLU A 58 10.01 6.46 -6.43
CA GLU A 58 10.07 7.60 -5.51
C GLU A 58 10.63 7.19 -4.15
N HIS A 59 11.48 8.05 -3.59
CA HIS A 59 12.05 7.84 -2.26
C HIS A 59 11.10 8.29 -1.14
N SER A 60 10.31 9.32 -1.40
CA SER A 60 9.42 9.94 -0.42
C SER A 60 8.13 9.13 -0.24
N ALA A 61 7.70 8.99 1.01
CA ALA A 61 6.38 8.46 1.32
C ALA A 61 5.32 9.52 1.02
N PHE A 62 4.15 9.11 0.54
CA PHE A 62 2.96 9.97 0.50
C PHE A 62 2.03 9.71 1.70
N MET A 63 2.23 8.61 2.44
CA MET A 63 1.57 8.36 3.74
C MET A 63 2.55 7.72 4.71
N THR A 64 2.51 8.17 5.97
CA THR A 64 3.26 7.55 7.07
C THR A 64 2.42 7.58 8.35
N CYS A 65 2.45 6.50 9.13
CA CYS A 65 1.95 6.49 10.50
C CYS A 65 2.95 5.85 11.46
N ASN A 66 2.86 6.22 12.73
CA ASN A 66 3.69 5.67 13.81
C ASN A 66 2.80 4.94 14.81
N ASP A 67 3.17 3.71 15.15
CA ASP A 67 2.48 2.86 16.12
C ASP A 67 3.40 1.72 16.57
N PRO A 68 3.54 1.47 17.89
CA PRO A 68 4.41 0.39 18.40
C PRO A 68 4.05 -1.01 17.87
N GLU A 69 2.78 -1.29 17.55
CA GLU A 69 2.35 -2.60 17.04
C GLU A 69 2.87 -2.90 15.63
N ILE A 70 3.34 -1.90 14.89
CA ILE A 70 3.87 -2.06 13.53
C ILE A 70 5.09 -2.99 13.49
N ALA A 71 5.88 -3.02 14.58
CA ALA A 71 7.01 -3.94 14.70
C ALA A 71 6.60 -5.43 14.68
N MET A 72 5.31 -5.74 14.86
CA MET A 72 4.76 -7.10 14.94
C MET A 72 4.03 -7.54 13.66
N ILE A 73 4.14 -6.78 12.56
CA ILE A 73 3.54 -7.15 11.27
C ILE A 73 4.28 -8.38 10.71
N ASN A 74 3.55 -9.50 10.59
CA ASN A 74 4.07 -10.77 10.10
C ASN A 74 3.36 -11.31 8.85
N HIS A 75 2.19 -10.78 8.53
CA HIS A 75 1.34 -11.24 7.43
C HIS A 75 0.70 -10.04 6.76
N PHE A 76 0.36 -10.18 5.48
CA PHE A 76 -0.43 -9.21 4.75
C PHE A 76 -1.43 -9.94 3.85
N GLY A 77 -2.46 -9.21 3.42
CA GLY A 77 -3.42 -9.65 2.43
C GLY A 77 -3.76 -8.49 1.52
N VAL A 78 -4.34 -8.78 0.36
CA VAL A 78 -4.79 -7.79 -0.61
C VAL A 78 -6.23 -8.10 -1.01
N CYS A 79 -7.02 -7.05 -1.25
CA CYS A 79 -8.36 -7.14 -1.79
C CYS A 79 -8.71 -5.83 -2.49
N THR A 80 -9.76 -5.84 -3.29
CA THR A 80 -10.40 -4.61 -3.77
C THR A 80 -11.38 -4.05 -2.75
N GLY A 81 -11.76 -2.78 -2.95
CA GLY A 81 -12.94 -2.20 -2.33
C GLY A 81 -14.25 -2.73 -2.94
N TRP A 82 -15.39 -2.41 -2.34
CA TRP A 82 -16.70 -2.82 -2.84
C TRP A 82 -16.93 -2.30 -4.27
N GLY A 83 -17.41 -3.17 -5.15
CA GLY A 83 -17.72 -2.82 -6.54
C GLY A 83 -16.51 -2.60 -7.44
N ALA A 84 -15.27 -2.81 -6.96
CA ALA A 84 -14.07 -2.70 -7.77
C ALA A 84 -13.45 -4.09 -8.01
N SER A 85 -12.82 -4.25 -9.18
CA SER A 85 -11.93 -5.36 -9.47
C SER A 85 -10.50 -4.86 -9.67
N GLY A 86 -9.51 -5.75 -9.60
CA GLY A 86 -8.11 -5.34 -9.65
C GLY A 86 -7.16 -6.51 -9.87
N GLU A 87 -6.00 -6.18 -10.42
CA GLU A 87 -4.88 -7.09 -10.62
C GLU A 87 -3.70 -6.63 -9.77
N TRP A 88 -3.01 -7.57 -9.14
CA TRP A 88 -1.82 -7.30 -8.33
C TRP A 88 -0.65 -8.14 -8.79
N LEU A 89 0.51 -7.49 -8.93
CA LEU A 89 1.80 -8.16 -9.02
C LEU A 89 2.53 -7.91 -7.70
N ILE A 90 2.72 -8.95 -6.90
CA ILE A 90 3.34 -8.85 -5.58
C ILE A 90 4.67 -9.61 -5.64
N GLU A 91 5.76 -8.93 -5.32
CA GLU A 91 7.10 -9.54 -5.24
C GLU A 91 7.43 -10.45 -6.44
N GLY A 92 7.51 -9.84 -7.64
CA GLY A 92 8.09 -10.50 -8.81
C GLY A 92 9.47 -11.07 -8.45
N GLN A 93 9.62 -12.38 -8.68
CA GLN A 93 10.78 -13.22 -8.37
C GLN A 93 12.11 -12.45 -8.46
N LEU A 94 12.71 -12.14 -7.30
CA LEU A 94 14.09 -11.67 -7.22
C LEU A 94 15.01 -12.85 -7.54
N ILE A 95 15.28 -13.05 -8.84
CA ILE A 95 16.47 -13.77 -9.28
C ILE A 95 17.69 -12.89 -9.00
N ASN A 96 18.39 -13.27 -7.92
CA ASN A 96 19.76 -12.96 -7.54
C ASN A 96 20.11 -11.57 -6.93
N LEU A 97 20.69 -11.69 -5.71
CA LEU A 97 21.60 -10.78 -5.00
C LEU A 97 20.97 -9.56 -4.32
N ILE A 98 20.17 -9.81 -3.28
CA ILE A 98 20.16 -9.18 -1.94
C ILE A 98 18.91 -9.76 -1.25
N ARG A 99 19.05 -10.23 -0.01
CA ARG A 99 17.93 -10.85 0.74
C ARG A 99 16.71 -9.92 0.71
N PRO A 100 15.48 -10.39 0.43
CA PRO A 100 14.29 -9.57 0.55
C PRO A 100 14.28 -8.95 1.95
N VAL A 101 14.23 -7.62 2.03
CA VAL A 101 14.04 -6.94 3.30
C VAL A 101 12.66 -7.34 3.78
N LYS A 102 12.58 -8.18 4.82
CA LYS A 102 11.31 -8.75 5.34
C LYS A 102 10.24 -7.68 5.60
N ASN A 103 10.70 -6.48 5.85
CA ASN A 103 9.96 -5.30 6.26
C ASN A 103 9.56 -4.38 5.09
N THR A 104 9.66 -4.86 3.85
CA THR A 104 9.29 -4.12 2.65
C THR A 104 8.50 -5.02 1.72
N LYS A 105 7.40 -4.50 1.18
CA LYS A 105 6.67 -5.10 0.06
C LYS A 105 6.64 -4.15 -1.11
N ILE A 106 6.95 -4.68 -2.28
CA ILE A 106 6.79 -4.00 -3.56
C ILE A 106 5.62 -4.67 -4.26
N MET A 107 4.67 -3.86 -4.68
CA MET A 107 3.50 -4.32 -5.39
C MET A 107 3.19 -3.41 -6.56
N LYS A 108 2.73 -3.98 -7.67
CA LYS A 108 2.09 -3.20 -8.73
C LYS A 108 0.60 -3.49 -8.71
N ILE A 109 -0.19 -2.45 -8.87
CA ILE A 109 -1.65 -2.48 -8.80
C ILE A 109 -2.18 -1.92 -10.11
N LYS A 110 -3.14 -2.63 -10.70
CA LYS A 110 -3.93 -2.17 -11.83
C LYS A 110 -5.40 -2.32 -11.46
N LEU A 111 -6.18 -1.26 -11.62
CA LEU A 111 -7.64 -1.39 -11.46
C LEU A 111 -8.16 -2.23 -12.63
N ALA A 112 -9.08 -3.15 -12.37
CA ALA A 112 -9.85 -3.76 -13.43
C ALA A 112 -11.24 -3.12 -13.34
N ASP A 113 -11.66 -2.51 -14.45
CA ASP A 113 -12.98 -1.96 -14.79
C ASP A 113 -13.97 -1.68 -13.63
N ILE A 114 -14.40 -0.42 -13.50
CA ILE A 114 -15.60 -0.01 -12.74
C ILE A 114 -16.83 -0.13 -13.64
#